data_AF-A0A7X5N3S8-F1
#
_entry.id   AF-A0A7X5N3S8-F1
#
_cell.length_a   1.000
_cell.length_b   1.000
_cell.length_c   1.000
_cell.angle_alpha   90.00
_cell.angle_beta   90.00
_cell.angle_gamma   90.00
#
_symmetry.space_group_name_H-M   'P 1'
#
loop_
_entity.id
_entity.type
_entity.pdbx_description
1 polymer ?
#
loop_
_entity_poly.entity_id
_entity_poly.type
_entity_poly.pdbx_seq_one_letter_code
_entity_poly.pdbx_strand_id
1 'polypeptide(L)'
;TQGLPHARCVVLIEACEESGSYDLPAYVDHLAERIGKPSLVVCLDSGCGNYEQLWCTTSLRGLTGGNLSVKVLEEGVHSGDASGVVPSSFRLLRQL
;
A
#
# COMPACT_ATOMS: atom_id res chain seq x y z
N THR A 1 29.68 -6.81 21.84
CA THR A 1 28.54 -5.92 22.13
C THR A 1 28.97 -4.93 23.20
N GLN A 2 28.55 -3.65 23.13
CA GLN A 2 29.04 -2.60 24.05
C GLN A 2 28.61 -2.78 25.52
N GLY A 3 27.84 -3.82 25.86
CA GLY A 3 27.45 -4.14 27.24
C GLY A 3 26.50 -3.14 27.90
N LEU A 4 26.00 -2.17 27.14
CA LEU A 4 25.10 -1.14 27.63
C LEU A 4 23.68 -1.72 27.83
N PRO A 5 22.97 -1.31 28.89
CA PRO A 5 21.58 -1.70 29.09
C PRO A 5 20.71 -1.13 27.96
N HIS A 6 19.67 -1.87 27.59
CA HIS A 6 18.67 -1.43 26.63
C HIS A 6 17.27 -1.54 27.24
N ALA A 7 16.33 -0.76 26.71
CA ALA A 7 14.93 -0.88 27.05
C ALA A 7 14.35 -2.21 26.55
N ARG A 8 13.16 -2.58 27.04
CA ARG A 8 12.39 -3.71 26.52
C ARG A 8 12.06 -3.48 25.04
N CYS A 9 12.42 -4.43 24.18
CA CYS A 9 12.11 -4.40 22.76
C CYS A 9 10.99 -5.40 22.43
N VAL A 10 10.05 -4.97 21.59
CA VAL A 10 9.03 -5.83 20.97
C VAL A 10 9.27 -5.75 19.46
N VAL A 11 9.39 -6.90 18.81
CA VAL A 11 9.57 -6.99 17.36
C VAL A 11 8.29 -7.56 16.77
N LEU A 12 7.69 -6.82 15.84
CA LEU A 12 6.53 -7.24 15.07
C LEU A 12 6.97 -7.39 13.61
N ILE A 13 6.79 -8.57 13.05
CA ILE A 13 7.00 -8.86 11.63
C ILE A 13 5.69 -9.42 11.12
N GLU A 14 5.08 -8.73 10.18
CA GLU A 14 3.82 -9.13 9.55
C GLU A 14 4.07 -9.72 8.15
N ALA A 15 3.02 -10.16 7.46
CA ALA A 15 3.12 -10.89 6.19
C ALA A 15 2.06 -10.48 5.15
N CYS A 16 1.41 -9.35 5.38
CA CYS A 16 0.29 -8.78 4.61
C CYS A 16 0.54 -7.32 4.17
N GLU A 17 1.72 -6.74 4.42
CA GLU A 17 2.06 -5.34 4.10
C GLU A 17 1.76 -5.01 2.63
N GLU A 18 2.29 -5.83 1.73
CA GLU A 18 2.14 -5.68 0.27
C GLU A 18 0.69 -5.92 -0.22
N SER A 19 -0.20 -6.36 0.68
CA SER A 19 -1.63 -6.56 0.43
C SER A 19 -2.52 -5.60 1.22
N GLY A 20 -1.93 -4.59 1.88
CA GLY A 20 -2.62 -3.53 2.59
C GLY A 20 -2.83 -3.78 4.09
N SER A 21 -2.12 -4.74 4.69
CA SER A 21 -2.10 -5.01 6.13
C SER A 21 -3.50 -5.15 6.76
N TYR A 22 -4.45 -5.76 6.05
CA TYR A 22 -5.85 -5.79 6.49
C TYR A 22 -6.08 -6.69 7.73
N ASP A 23 -5.19 -7.63 7.99
CA ASP A 23 -5.23 -8.53 9.16
C ASP A 23 -4.44 -7.98 10.37
N LEU A 24 -3.47 -7.09 10.13
CA LEU A 24 -2.59 -6.54 11.15
C LEU A 24 -3.34 -5.89 12.32
N PRO A 25 -4.41 -5.08 12.13
CA PRO A 25 -5.17 -4.52 13.25
C PRO A 25 -5.67 -5.59 14.23
N ALA A 26 -6.18 -6.72 13.71
CA ALA A 26 -6.68 -7.80 14.56
C ALA A 26 -5.58 -8.45 15.41
N TYR A 27 -4.37 -8.61 14.86
CA TYR A 27 -3.23 -9.15 15.61
C TYR A 27 -2.68 -8.15 16.63
N VAL A 28 -2.64 -6.86 16.30
CA VAL A 28 -2.22 -5.81 17.24
C VAL A 28 -3.17 -5.76 18.43
N ASP A 29 -4.47 -5.81 18.19
CA ASP A 29 -5.48 -5.83 19.25
C ASP A 29 -5.35 -7.10 20.12
N HIS A 30 -5.19 -8.27 19.50
CA HIS A 30 -5.01 -9.53 20.21
C HIS A 30 -3.74 -9.54 21.09
N LEU A 31 -2.68 -8.88 20.64
CA LEU A 31 -1.39 -8.81 21.33
C LEU A 31 -1.20 -7.55 22.17
N ALA A 32 -2.21 -6.68 22.28
CA ALA A 32 -2.08 -5.34 22.89
C ALA A 32 -1.49 -5.38 24.30
N GLU A 33 -1.97 -6.28 25.16
CA GLU A 33 -1.45 -6.47 26.52
C GLU A 33 0.02 -6.92 26.53
N ARG A 34 0.41 -7.77 25.56
CA ARG A 34 1.80 -8.22 25.42
C ARG A 34 2.68 -7.14 24.81
N ILE A 35 2.18 -6.29 23.91
CA ILE A 35 2.95 -5.18 23.32
C ILE A 35 3.17 -4.10 24.39
N GLY A 36 2.11 -3.74 25.12
CA GLY A 36 2.10 -2.64 26.08
C GLY A 36 2.12 -1.27 25.40
N LYS A 37 2.66 -0.26 26.10
CA LYS A 37 2.75 1.12 25.60
C LYS A 37 4.20 1.47 25.19
N PRO A 38 4.59 1.32 23.92
CA PRO A 38 5.91 1.73 23.47
C PRO A 38 6.08 3.25 23.58
N SER A 39 7.25 3.71 24.03
CA SER A 39 7.63 5.13 24.03
C SER A 39 8.30 5.57 22.72
N LEU A 40 8.74 4.60 21.91
CA LEU A 40 9.35 4.77 20.60
C LEU A 40 8.91 3.63 19.68
N VAL A 41 8.50 3.96 18.47
CA VAL A 41 8.24 2.99 17.40
C VAL A 41 9.25 3.24 16.29
N VAL A 42 9.90 2.17 15.83
CA VAL A 42 10.87 2.22 14.73
C VAL A 42 10.35 1.31 13.63
N CYS A 43 10.30 1.83 12.40
CA CYS A 43 9.96 1.07 11.20
C CYS A 43 11.17 1.07 10.27
N LEU A 44 11.61 -0.12 9.84
CA LEU A 44 12.74 -0.32 8.93
C LEU A 44 12.24 -0.74 7.55
N ASP A 45 11.28 0.02 7.03
CA ASP A 45 10.57 -0.27 5.79
C ASP A 45 10.26 1.02 5.02
N SER A 46 11.27 1.89 4.92
CA SER A 46 11.18 3.14 4.20
C SER A 46 12.37 3.31 3.27
N GLY A 47 12.22 4.19 2.28
CA GLY A 47 13.28 4.50 1.33
C GLY A 47 14.36 5.41 1.93
N CYS A 48 15.50 5.49 1.26
CA CYS A 48 16.54 6.49 1.47
C CYS A 48 16.80 7.27 0.17
N GLY A 49 17.22 8.53 0.28
CA GLY A 49 17.56 9.34 -0.89
C GLY A 49 18.95 9.03 -1.47
N ASN A 50 19.87 8.53 -0.64
CA ASN A 50 21.20 8.07 -1.01
C ASN A 50 21.76 7.12 0.07
N TYR A 51 22.97 6.60 -0.15
CA TYR A 51 23.63 5.63 0.74
C TYR A 51 24.76 6.24 1.60
N GLU A 52 24.91 7.56 1.60
CA GLU A 52 26.03 8.25 2.26
C GLU A 52 25.66 8.78 3.65
N GLN A 53 24.37 8.88 3.95
CA GLN A 53 23.86 9.47 5.19
C GLN A 53 22.57 8.81 5.65
N LEU A 54 22.22 9.04 6.92
CA LEU A 54 20.95 8.60 7.48
C LEU A 54 19.80 9.46 6.92
N TRP A 55 18.73 8.79 6.50
CA TRP A 55 17.48 9.42 6.10
C TRP A 55 16.38 9.11 7.11
N CYS A 56 15.70 10.14 7.59
CA CYS A 56 14.55 10.00 8.49
C CYS A 56 13.27 10.38 7.75
N THR A 57 12.40 9.40 7.52
CA THR A 57 11.07 9.62 6.93
C THR A 57 10.20 10.39 7.90
N THR A 58 9.73 11.58 7.49
CA THR A 58 8.90 12.47 8.31
C THR A 58 7.41 12.29 8.07
N SER A 59 7.03 11.72 6.94
CA SER A 59 5.63 11.46 6.58
C SER A 59 5.54 10.40 5.48
N LEU A 60 4.37 9.77 5.39
CA LEU A 60 3.99 8.86 4.31
C LEU A 60 2.67 9.36 3.71
N ARG A 61 2.48 9.14 2.41
CA ARG A 61 1.20 9.41 1.74
C ARG A 61 0.25 8.23 1.95
N GLY A 62 -1.04 8.51 2.07
CA GLY A 62 -2.07 7.48 1.91
C GLY A 62 -2.19 7.01 0.46
N LEU A 63 -2.78 5.83 0.26
CA LEU A 63 -3.07 5.25 -1.05
C LEU A 63 -4.54 4.82 -1.11
N THR A 64 -5.19 5.05 -2.24
CA THR A 64 -6.50 4.47 -2.56
C THR A 64 -6.41 3.92 -3.98
N GLY A 65 -6.71 2.64 -4.13
CA GLY A 65 -6.78 1.96 -5.42
C GLY A 65 -8.23 1.67 -5.81
N GLY A 66 -8.52 1.64 -7.11
CA GLY A 66 -9.85 1.34 -7.62
C GLY A 66 -9.80 0.80 -9.04
N ASN A 67 -10.82 0.03 -9.42
CA ASN A 67 -10.99 -0.51 -10.76
C ASN A 67 -12.06 0.29 -11.52
N LEU A 68 -11.65 1.02 -12.56
CA LEU A 68 -12.58 1.67 -13.47
C LEU A 68 -12.80 0.79 -14.70
N SER A 69 -14.03 0.33 -14.90
CA SER A 69 -14.42 -0.47 -16.07
C SER A 69 -15.37 0.31 -16.97
N VAL A 70 -15.01 0.43 -18.25
CA VAL A 70 -15.84 1.08 -19.27
C VAL A 70 -16.22 0.03 -20.31
N LYS A 71 -17.51 -0.28 -20.40
CA LYS A 71 -18.08 -1.22 -21.38
C LYS A 71 -19.04 -0.48 -22.31
N VAL A 72 -18.91 -0.71 -23.61
CA VAL A 72 -19.72 -0.07 -24.65
C VAL A 72 -20.56 -1.09 -25.44
N LEU A 73 -20.19 -2.37 -25.36
CA LEU A 73 -20.84 -3.52 -25.98
C LEU A 73 -20.70 -4.74 -25.07
N GLU A 74 -21.53 -5.76 -25.28
CA GLU A 74 -21.46 -7.05 -24.57
C GLU A 74 -20.40 -7.99 -25.16
N GLU A 75 -20.09 -7.83 -26.45
CA GLU A 75 -19.12 -8.64 -27.19
C GLU A 75 -18.18 -7.79 -28.07
N GLY A 76 -17.06 -8.38 -28.48
CA GLY A 76 -16.09 -7.73 -29.38
C GLY A 76 -16.59 -7.74 -30.82
N VAL A 77 -16.52 -6.59 -31.49
CA VAL A 77 -16.96 -6.41 -32.88
C VAL A 77 -15.80 -5.95 -33.77
N HIS A 78 -15.84 -6.31 -35.05
CA HIS A 78 -14.81 -5.90 -36.01
C HIS A 78 -14.82 -4.38 -36.19
N SER A 79 -13.65 -3.75 -36.14
CA SER A 79 -13.53 -2.29 -36.15
C SER A 79 -14.02 -1.67 -37.45
N GLY A 80 -13.92 -2.37 -38.58
CA GLY A 80 -14.47 -1.92 -39.87
C GLY A 80 -15.98 -1.70 -39.86
N ASP A 81 -16.73 -2.48 -39.06
CA ASP A 81 -18.19 -2.42 -39.02
C ASP A 81 -18.71 -1.49 -37.91
N ALA A 82 -17.97 -1.39 -36.80
CA ALA A 82 -18.42 -0.67 -35.61
C ALA A 82 -17.90 0.77 -35.49
N SER A 83 -16.78 1.09 -36.15
CA SER A 83 -16.15 2.41 -36.03
C SER A 83 -17.04 3.49 -36.63
N GLY A 84 -17.31 4.54 -35.85
CA GLY A 84 -18.17 5.66 -36.25
C GLY A 84 -19.61 5.59 -35.75
N VAL A 85 -20.07 4.41 -35.31
CA VAL A 85 -21.40 4.21 -34.70
C VAL A 85 -21.26 3.91 -33.20
N VAL A 86 -20.39 2.96 -32.85
CA VAL A 86 -20.15 2.58 -31.45
C VAL A 86 -19.00 3.43 -30.89
N PRO A 87 -19.17 4.08 -29.72
CA PRO A 87 -18.08 4.83 -29.10
C PRO A 87 -16.98 3.87 -28.61
N SER A 88 -15.72 4.26 -28.79
CA SER A 88 -14.59 3.54 -28.20
C SER A 88 -14.59 3.66 -26.68
N SER A 89 -14.54 2.52 -25.97
CA SER A 89 -14.38 2.48 -24.51
C SER A 89 -13.12 3.23 -24.05
N PHE A 90 -12.02 3.15 -24.80
CA PHE A 90 -10.77 3.86 -24.50
C PHE A 90 -10.88 5.38 -24.70
N ARG A 91 -11.74 5.83 -25.61
CA ARG A 91 -12.04 7.27 -25.75
C ARG A 91 -12.82 7.77 -24.55
N LEU A 92 -13.86 7.04 -24.13
CA LEU A 92 -14.67 7.40 -22.96
C LEU A 92 -13.84 7.38 -21.67
N LEU A 93 -12.99 6.37 -21.49
CA LEU A 93 -12.11 6.25 -20.33
C LEU A 93 -11.23 7.48 -20.09
N ARG A 94 -10.77 8.16 -21.16
CA ARG A 94 -9.91 9.35 -21.07
C ARG A 94 -10.65 10.65 -20.76
N GLN A 95 -11.98 10.65 -20.83
CA GLN A 95 -12.82 11.83 -20.60
C GLN A 95 -13.43 11.86 -19.19
N LEU A 96 -13.20 10.82 -18.40
CA LEU A 96 -13.60 10.68 -17.00
C LEU A 96 -12.41 11.06 -16.10
#